data_AF-A0A848FW42-F1
#
_entry.id   AF-A0A848FW42-F1
#
_cell.length_a   1.000
_cell.length_b   1.000
_cell.length_c   1.000
_cell.angle_alpha   90.00
_cell.angle_beta   90.00
_cell.angle_gamma   90.00
#
_symmetry.space_group_name_H-M   'P 1'
#
loop_
_entity.id
_entity.type
_entity.pdbx_description
1 polymer ?
#
loop_
_entity_poly.entity_id
_entity_poly.type
_entity_poly.pdbx_seq_one_letter_code
_entity_poly.pdbx_strand_id
1 'polypeptide(L)'
;MTQKSFNSILVLLSLGIILCLSFVAFTELTSKETTLLGIVLTVLSFIASWLVSKYFADKSHKHAIEEVKEQHLSNLRTYALNAAEKVNNLSNELARLSVYLQQELEEDDDELSTEELYLSSYERLESAVHIINTLKSVNDTYLSDWKGVIGEELDEKLEEQQERENELKELVEKVEQIIKNKPQESQLNQLEVQNISKQINDLRKELNLTLNSVSGTFVRPLRNIPKTTKENVQNHCPQCNTSISYKQRPKASSIKFLNCTHCSIKLSSTWSKDLGFVLAGETFIEETVKCATCHANISTLLSNFPTSKSVTECAACGEANQIVRTAKSITISKVNKPKNQPIVVNASQIDNSNFEIIIDENILLQIQNLLPAQPWPKGTHKEISQKLNLNPKVTSKHIQELIRRGIFKPQIDGVLYEAIRNDSAPTPSSN
;
A
#
# COMPACT_ATOMS: atom_id res chain seq x y z
N MET A 1 32.66 -35.74 14.09
CA MET A 1 33.72 -36.48 14.81
C MET A 1 34.27 -35.56 15.88
N THR A 2 34.18 -35.93 17.17
CA THR A 2 34.70 -35.09 18.25
C THR A 2 36.23 -35.13 18.23
N GLN A 3 36.90 -34.03 18.60
CA GLN A 3 38.38 -33.96 18.63
C GLN A 3 39.00 -35.13 19.42
N LYS A 4 38.32 -35.57 20.49
CA LYS A 4 38.71 -36.73 21.29
C LYS A 4 38.68 -38.04 20.47
N SER A 5 37.62 -38.27 19.68
CA SER A 5 37.53 -39.46 18.81
C SER A 5 38.55 -39.46 17.67
N PHE A 6 38.89 -38.29 17.10
CA PHE A 6 39.94 -38.18 16.09
C PHE A 6 41.33 -38.51 16.65
N ASN A 7 41.66 -37.95 17.82
CA ASN A 7 42.93 -38.26 18.47
C ASN A 7 43.03 -39.75 18.84
N SER A 8 41.95 -40.36 19.34
CA SER A 8 41.93 -41.81 19.63
C SER A 8 42.16 -42.66 18.38
N ILE A 9 41.54 -42.33 17.24
CA ILE A 9 41.72 -43.07 15.99
C ILE A 9 43.15 -42.91 15.44
N LEU A 10 43.72 -41.71 15.52
CA LEU A 10 45.07 -41.43 15.04
C LEU A 10 46.14 -42.15 15.88
N VAL A 11 45.94 -42.22 17.21
CA VAL A 11 46.79 -43.02 18.11
C VAL A 11 46.68 -44.51 17.81
N LEU A 12 45.48 -45.01 17.49
CA LEU A 12 45.27 -46.42 17.15
C LEU A 12 45.96 -46.79 15.82
N LEU A 13 45.89 -45.90 14.83
CA LEU A 13 46.57 -46.06 13.54
C LEU A 13 48.10 -45.99 13.69
N SER A 14 48.63 -45.05 14.47
CA SER A 14 50.08 -44.95 14.69
C SER A 14 50.62 -46.17 15.46
N LEU A 15 49.88 -46.66 16.45
CA LEU A 15 50.22 -47.87 17.19
C LEU A 15 50.21 -49.12 16.29
N GLY A 16 49.24 -49.21 15.37
CA GLY A 16 49.18 -50.26 14.35
C GLY A 16 50.37 -50.24 13.38
N ILE A 17 50.80 -49.06 12.94
CA ILE A 17 51.99 -48.89 12.09
C ILE A 17 53.26 -49.30 12.84
N ILE A 18 53.42 -48.85 14.09
CA ILE A 18 54.57 -49.20 14.94
C ILE A 18 54.62 -50.72 15.19
N LEU A 19 53.47 -51.36 15.44
CA LEU A 19 53.39 -52.79 15.67
C LEU A 19 53.77 -53.58 14.41
N CYS A 20 53.30 -53.16 13.23
CA CYS A 20 53.72 -53.76 11.96
C CYS A 20 55.23 -53.63 11.74
N LEU A 21 55.81 -52.44 11.95
CA LEU A 21 57.26 -52.22 11.80
C LEU A 21 58.08 -53.05 12.80
N SER A 22 57.62 -53.16 14.04
CA SER A 22 58.25 -54.00 15.07
C SER A 22 58.22 -55.48 14.66
N PHE A 23 57.08 -55.95 14.12
CA PHE A 23 56.96 -57.33 13.67
C PHE A 23 57.94 -57.66 12.54
N VAL A 24 58.11 -56.75 11.57
CA VAL A 24 59.14 -56.90 10.51
C VAL A 24 60.55 -56.95 11.08
N ALA A 25 60.84 -56.14 12.11
CA ALA A 25 62.19 -56.02 12.65
C ALA A 25 62.64 -57.23 13.47
N PHE A 26 61.72 -57.94 14.13
CA PHE A 26 62.06 -58.97 15.12
C PHE A 26 61.72 -60.41 14.70
N THR A 27 61.00 -60.63 13.59
CA THR A 27 60.58 -61.98 13.17
C THR A 27 61.09 -62.34 11.78
N GLU A 28 61.56 -63.59 11.61
CA GLU A 28 61.88 -64.15 10.29
C GLU A 28 60.58 -64.51 9.57
N LEU A 29 60.13 -63.59 8.71
CA LEU A 29 58.88 -63.71 7.96
C LEU A 29 59.09 -64.40 6.62
N THR A 30 58.10 -65.18 6.19
CA THR A 30 58.07 -65.73 4.84
C THR A 30 57.76 -64.64 3.81
N SER A 31 58.19 -64.83 2.55
CA SER A 31 57.97 -63.85 1.48
C SER A 31 56.50 -63.46 1.27
N LYS A 32 55.56 -64.38 1.54
CA LYS A 32 54.11 -64.12 1.49
C LYS A 32 53.63 -63.25 2.65
N GLU A 33 54.17 -63.44 3.85
CA GLU A 33 53.81 -62.63 5.02
C GLU A 33 54.39 -61.22 4.92
N THR A 34 55.62 -61.08 4.40
CA THR A 34 56.25 -59.76 4.19
C THR A 34 55.46 -58.92 3.18
N THR A 35 54.98 -59.54 2.10
CA THR A 35 54.17 -58.85 1.08
C THR A 35 52.79 -58.45 1.62
N LEU A 36 52.12 -59.33 2.37
CA LEU A 36 50.84 -59.02 3.00
C LEU A 36 50.98 -57.88 4.03
N LEU A 37 52.02 -57.94 4.87
CA LEU A 37 52.27 -56.91 5.88
C LEU A 37 52.64 -55.56 5.23
N GLY A 38 53.38 -55.59 4.12
CA GLY A 38 53.64 -54.40 3.30
C GLY A 38 52.35 -53.77 2.77
N ILE A 39 51.43 -54.57 2.22
CA ILE A 39 50.12 -54.07 1.76
C ILE A 39 49.35 -53.44 2.93
N VAL A 40 49.28 -54.11 4.08
CA VAL A 40 48.60 -53.56 5.28
C VAL A 40 49.22 -52.23 5.71
N LEU A 41 50.55 -52.13 5.72
CA LEU A 41 51.26 -50.88 6.07
C LEU A 41 50.92 -49.74 5.10
N THR A 42 50.86 -50.03 3.79
CA THR A 42 50.48 -49.01 2.79
C THR A 42 49.04 -48.53 2.96
N VAL A 43 48.11 -49.45 3.23
CA VAL A 43 46.70 -49.11 3.48
C VAL A 43 46.54 -48.28 4.75
N LEU A 44 47.20 -48.68 5.84
CA LEU A 44 47.18 -47.91 7.10
C LEU A 44 47.77 -46.51 6.93
N SER A 45 48.86 -46.39 6.18
CA SER A 45 49.49 -45.10 5.89
C SER A 45 48.57 -44.20 5.04
N PHE A 46 47.93 -44.77 4.01
CA PHE A 46 46.98 -44.03 3.17
C PHE A 46 45.77 -43.56 3.97
N ILE A 47 45.20 -44.42 4.82
CA ILE A 47 44.08 -44.06 5.69
C ILE A 47 44.47 -42.96 6.69
N ALA A 48 45.66 -43.06 7.29
CA ALA A 48 46.17 -42.04 8.21
C ALA A 48 46.36 -40.68 7.51
N SER A 49 47.01 -40.65 6.35
CA SER A 49 47.17 -39.43 5.55
C SER A 49 45.83 -38.83 5.13
N TRP A 50 44.88 -39.66 4.69
CA TRP A 50 43.55 -39.21 4.29
C TRP A 50 42.76 -38.63 5.48
N LEU A 51 42.78 -39.28 6.63
CA LEU A 51 42.12 -38.79 7.85
C LEU A 51 42.69 -37.45 8.32
N VAL A 52 44.01 -37.31 8.33
CA VAL A 52 44.68 -36.06 8.69
C VAL A 52 44.31 -34.96 7.71
N SER A 53 44.40 -35.21 6.40
CA SER A 53 44.04 -34.23 5.37
C SER A 53 42.59 -33.76 5.52
N LYS A 54 41.66 -34.68 5.72
CA LYS A 54 40.24 -34.35 5.90
C LYS A 54 39.98 -33.54 7.17
N TYR A 55 40.61 -33.91 8.28
CA TYR A 55 40.44 -33.18 9.55
C TYR A 55 40.96 -31.74 9.47
N PHE A 56 42.13 -31.54 8.85
CA PHE A 56 42.67 -30.20 8.64
C PHE A 56 41.81 -29.38 7.67
N ALA A 57 41.33 -29.99 6.59
CA ALA A 57 40.40 -29.34 5.67
C ALA A 57 39.12 -28.88 6.39
N ASP A 58 38.45 -29.78 7.13
CA ASP A 58 37.24 -29.45 7.89
C ASP A 58 37.49 -28.34 8.93
N LYS A 59 38.66 -28.35 9.60
CA LYS A 59 39.03 -27.31 10.58
C LYS A 59 39.28 -25.97 9.89
N SER A 60 39.98 -25.96 8.76
CA SER A 60 40.24 -24.74 7.98
C SER A 60 38.95 -24.14 7.43
N HIS A 61 38.03 -24.96 6.91
CA HIS A 61 36.72 -24.49 6.44
C HIS A 61 35.90 -23.89 7.56
N LYS A 62 35.86 -24.54 8.73
CA LYS A 62 35.13 -23.99 9.89
C LYS A 62 35.71 -22.66 10.35
N HIS A 63 37.03 -22.56 10.42
CA HIS A 63 37.70 -21.31 10.79
C HIS A 63 37.42 -20.21 9.78
N ALA A 64 37.51 -20.49 8.48
CA ALA A 64 37.21 -19.52 7.44
C ALA A 64 35.75 -19.03 7.51
N ILE A 65 34.79 -19.93 7.76
CA ILE A 65 33.38 -19.55 7.95
C ILE A 65 33.19 -18.69 9.20
N GLU A 66 33.88 -19.00 10.29
CA GLU A 66 33.80 -18.26 11.54
C GLU A 66 34.41 -16.86 11.41
N GLU A 67 35.56 -16.74 10.74
CA GLU A 67 36.22 -15.48 10.41
C GLU A 67 35.35 -14.58 9.54
N VAL A 68 34.74 -15.13 8.48
CA VAL A 68 33.79 -14.40 7.63
C VAL A 68 32.58 -13.92 8.44
N LYS A 69 32.01 -14.79 9.29
CA LYS A 69 30.89 -14.40 10.17
C LYS A 69 31.26 -13.29 11.13
N GLU A 70 32.44 -13.37 11.75
CA GLU A 70 32.92 -12.35 12.68
C GLU A 70 33.14 -11.02 11.96
N GLN A 71 33.71 -11.05 10.75
CA GLN A 71 33.86 -9.87 9.91
C GLN A 71 32.51 -9.24 9.54
N HIS A 72 31.52 -10.04 9.14
CA HIS A 72 30.17 -9.53 8.88
C HIS A 72 29.51 -8.94 10.14
N LEU A 73 29.64 -9.59 11.30
CA LEU A 73 29.09 -9.07 12.56
C LEU A 73 29.77 -7.77 12.97
N SER A 74 31.09 -7.67 12.80
CA SER A 74 31.86 -6.45 13.08
C SER A 74 31.45 -5.31 12.14
N ASN A 75 31.30 -5.59 10.85
CA ASN A 75 30.80 -4.63 9.86
C ASN A 75 29.39 -4.17 10.21
N LEU A 76 28.46 -5.09 10.49
CA LEU A 76 27.09 -4.77 10.92
C LEU A 76 27.07 -3.93 12.19
N ARG A 77 27.91 -4.23 13.18
CA ARG A 77 28.04 -3.43 14.40
C ARG A 77 28.53 -2.02 14.09
N THR A 78 29.49 -1.88 13.18
CA THR A 78 30.02 -0.59 12.74
C THR A 78 28.95 0.22 12.01
N TYR A 79 28.21 -0.41 11.10
CA TYR A 79 27.06 0.23 10.42
C TYR A 79 25.97 0.63 11.41
N ALA A 80 25.64 -0.22 12.38
CA ALA A 80 24.65 0.09 13.41
C ALA A 80 25.09 1.26 14.31
N LEU A 81 26.36 1.29 14.73
CA LEU A 81 26.91 2.41 15.51
C LEU A 81 26.93 3.70 14.70
N ASN A 82 27.39 3.65 13.45
CA ASN A 82 27.39 4.80 12.55
C ASN A 82 25.96 5.31 12.33
N ALA A 83 24.98 4.42 12.11
CA ALA A 83 23.58 4.79 11.97
C ALA A 83 23.02 5.43 13.25
N ALA A 84 23.38 4.92 14.43
CA ALA A 84 22.94 5.48 15.70
C ALA A 84 23.52 6.88 15.96
N GLU A 85 24.82 7.07 15.76
CA GLU A 85 25.48 8.38 15.89
C GLU A 85 24.84 9.40 14.95
N LYS A 86 24.58 8.96 13.74
CA LYS A 86 24.02 9.77 12.71
C LYS A 86 22.52 10.12 12.91
N VAL A 87 21.69 9.19 13.41
CA VAL A 87 20.30 9.48 13.85
C VAL A 87 20.30 10.48 15.00
N ASN A 88 21.28 10.37 15.89
CA ASN A 88 21.49 11.35 16.95
C ASN A 88 21.85 12.73 16.38
N ASN A 89 22.72 12.80 15.37
CA ASN A 89 23.04 14.05 14.66
C ASN A 89 21.81 14.67 13.98
N LEU A 90 20.99 13.87 13.28
CA LEU A 90 19.74 14.34 12.68
C LEU A 90 18.77 14.88 13.75
N SER A 91 18.68 14.20 14.90
CA SER A 91 17.84 14.62 16.02
C SER A 91 18.32 15.94 16.62
N ASN A 92 19.64 16.14 16.73
CA ASN A 92 20.24 17.38 17.21
C ASN A 92 20.00 18.54 16.23
N GLU A 93 20.14 18.33 14.93
CA GLU A 93 19.88 19.36 13.91
C GLU A 93 18.38 19.70 13.82
N LEU A 94 17.48 18.73 13.98
CA LEU A 94 16.05 18.99 14.11
C LEU A 94 15.70 19.75 15.39
N ALA A 95 16.33 19.43 16.51
CA ALA A 95 16.17 20.17 17.76
C ALA A 95 16.66 21.62 17.61
N ARG A 96 17.81 21.82 16.94
CA ARG A 96 18.33 23.15 16.62
C ARG A 96 17.39 23.94 15.71
N LEU A 97 16.84 23.31 14.67
CA LEU A 97 15.82 23.92 13.82
C LEU A 97 14.56 24.28 14.62
N SER A 98 14.13 23.42 15.54
CA SER A 98 12.95 23.69 16.37
C SER A 98 13.15 24.87 17.30
N VAL A 99 14.34 25.00 17.91
CA VAL A 99 14.71 26.12 18.77
C VAL A 99 14.82 27.40 17.94
N TYR A 100 15.44 27.33 16.75
CA TYR A 100 15.52 28.45 15.82
C TYR A 100 14.13 28.96 15.44
N LEU A 101 13.23 28.07 15.02
CA LEU A 101 11.85 28.43 14.67
C LEU A 101 11.02 28.92 15.87
N GLN A 102 11.32 28.45 17.09
CA GLN A 102 10.62 28.91 18.29
C GLN A 102 11.09 30.29 18.73
N GLN A 103 12.40 30.54 18.71
CA GLN A 103 12.98 31.86 18.97
C GLN A 103 12.44 32.88 17.95
N GLU A 104 12.29 32.45 16.70
CA GLU A 104 11.69 33.24 15.62
C GLU A 104 10.21 33.57 15.84
N LEU A 105 9.45 32.70 16.51
CA LEU A 105 8.05 32.98 16.91
C LEU A 105 7.93 33.90 18.13
N GLU A 106 9.00 34.01 18.93
CA GLU A 106 9.07 34.81 20.15
C GLU A 106 9.67 36.21 19.93
N GLU A 107 10.30 36.47 18.77
CA GLU A 107 10.73 37.82 18.37
C GLU A 107 9.52 38.68 18.01
N ASP A 108 9.12 39.58 18.94
CA ASP A 108 8.09 40.60 18.70
C ASP A 108 8.61 41.65 17.70
N ASP A 109 8.19 41.56 16.44
CA ASP A 109 8.56 42.49 15.36
C ASP A 109 7.84 43.88 15.46
N ASP A 110 7.67 44.43 16.67
CA ASP A 110 6.83 45.60 16.93
C ASP A 110 7.43 46.94 16.42
N GLU A 111 8.70 46.97 16.01
CA GLU A 111 9.42 48.19 15.59
C GLU A 111 9.82 48.25 14.10
N LEU A 112 9.54 47.22 13.28
CA LEU A 112 9.98 47.14 11.88
C LEU A 112 8.94 47.70 10.90
N SER A 113 9.41 48.39 9.84
CA SER A 113 8.53 48.77 8.73
C SER A 113 8.03 47.51 8.00
N THR A 114 6.84 47.58 7.40
CA THR A 114 6.22 46.43 6.73
C THR A 114 7.14 45.77 5.69
N GLU A 115 8.00 46.54 5.02
CA GLU A 115 8.89 46.03 3.97
C GLU A 115 10.12 45.31 4.57
N GLU A 116 10.68 45.82 5.67
CA GLU A 116 11.75 45.15 6.42
C GLU A 116 11.26 43.88 7.11
N LEU A 117 10.01 43.86 7.58
CA LEU A 117 9.35 42.67 8.12
C LEU A 117 9.28 41.53 7.08
N TYR A 118 8.89 41.85 5.85
CA TYR A 118 8.81 40.87 4.77
C TYR A 118 10.19 40.34 4.38
N LEU A 119 11.20 41.22 4.30
CA LEU A 119 12.56 40.84 3.92
C LEU A 119 13.18 39.92 4.99
N SER A 120 13.04 40.30 6.26
CA SER A 120 13.47 39.51 7.41
C SER A 120 12.82 38.12 7.39
N SER A 121 11.48 38.06 7.29
CA SER A 121 10.73 36.79 7.24
C SER A 121 11.16 35.90 6.07
N TYR A 122 11.49 36.48 4.92
CA TYR A 122 11.97 35.73 3.76
C TYR A 122 13.36 35.12 4.01
N GLU A 123 14.31 35.88 4.54
CA GLU A 123 15.66 35.40 4.89
C GLU A 123 15.60 34.29 5.97
N ARG A 124 14.69 34.44 6.94
CA ARG A 124 14.41 33.46 8.00
C ARG A 124 13.81 32.16 7.44
N LEU A 125 12.90 32.24 6.47
CA LEU A 125 12.37 31.05 5.78
C LEU A 125 13.41 30.37 4.90
N GLU A 126 14.28 31.14 4.25
CA GLU A 126 15.37 30.62 3.42
C GLU A 126 16.40 29.84 4.25
N SER A 127 16.74 30.34 5.46
CA SER A 127 17.64 29.65 6.38
C SER A 127 17.05 28.30 6.86
N ALA A 128 15.75 28.28 7.18
CA ALA A 128 15.04 27.06 7.57
C ALA A 128 14.99 26.03 6.43
N VAL A 129 14.75 26.49 5.19
CA VAL A 129 14.80 25.64 3.99
C VAL A 129 16.20 25.05 3.78
N HIS A 130 17.27 25.83 4.00
CA HIS A 130 18.64 25.33 3.90
C HIS A 130 18.93 24.22 4.94
N ILE A 131 18.50 24.40 6.18
CA ILE A 131 18.65 23.37 7.24
C ILE A 131 17.89 22.09 6.85
N ILE A 132 16.65 22.21 6.35
CA ILE A 132 15.86 21.07 5.88
C ILE A 132 16.53 20.35 4.70
N ASN A 133 17.08 21.10 3.72
CA ASN A 133 17.80 20.50 2.59
C ASN A 133 19.07 19.77 3.04
N THR A 134 19.76 20.30 4.05
CA THR A 134 20.92 19.63 4.67
C THR A 134 20.50 18.32 5.33
N LEU A 135 19.42 18.34 6.12
CA LEU A 135 18.83 17.14 6.73
C LEU A 135 18.42 16.10 5.68
N LYS A 136 17.84 16.53 4.56
CA LYS A 136 17.46 15.65 3.45
C LYS A 136 18.67 15.00 2.80
N SER A 137 19.71 15.77 2.47
CA SER A 137 20.96 15.25 1.89
C SER A 137 21.62 14.20 2.79
N VAL A 138 21.61 14.49 4.10
CA VAL A 138 22.10 13.56 5.12
C VAL A 138 21.24 12.29 5.07
N ASN A 139 19.89 12.40 5.08
CA ASN A 139 18.95 11.26 4.92
C ASN A 139 19.21 10.40 3.66
N ASP A 140 19.31 11.03 2.50
CA ASP A 140 19.52 10.34 1.21
C ASP A 140 20.84 9.54 1.21
N THR A 141 21.87 10.05 1.86
CA THR A 141 23.14 9.34 2.05
C THR A 141 22.97 8.08 2.92
N TYR A 142 22.10 8.07 3.93
CA TYR A 142 21.81 6.84 4.71
C TYR A 142 21.12 5.79 3.89
N LEU A 143 20.11 6.19 3.12
CA LEU A 143 19.37 5.24 2.32
C LEU A 143 20.32 4.56 1.33
N SER A 144 21.30 5.29 0.80
CA SER A 144 22.39 4.73 0.02
C SER A 144 23.30 3.79 0.81
N ASP A 145 23.75 4.17 2.01
CA ASP A 145 24.61 3.32 2.87
C ASP A 145 23.90 2.01 3.24
N TRP A 146 22.62 2.07 3.63
CA TRP A 146 21.80 0.91 3.94
C TRP A 146 21.48 0.06 2.70
N LYS A 147 21.29 0.70 1.55
CA LYS A 147 21.19 0.01 0.28
C LYS A 147 22.52 -0.68 -0.08
N GLY A 148 23.67 -0.20 0.35
CA GLY A 148 24.94 -0.94 0.19
C GLY A 148 25.01 -2.20 1.07
N VAL A 149 24.48 -2.14 2.30
CA VAL A 149 24.52 -3.26 3.27
C VAL A 149 23.45 -4.32 3.00
N ILE A 150 22.29 -3.91 2.48
CA ILE A 150 21.14 -4.79 2.21
C ILE A 150 21.01 -5.06 0.71
N GLY A 151 21.70 -4.30 -0.14
CA GLY A 151 21.53 -4.26 -1.59
C GLY A 151 21.86 -5.57 -2.26
N GLU A 152 22.95 -6.25 -1.90
CA GLU A 152 23.26 -7.54 -2.53
C GLU A 152 22.15 -8.58 -2.28
N GLU A 153 21.66 -8.72 -1.04
CA GLU A 153 20.54 -9.63 -0.75
C GLU A 153 19.20 -9.16 -1.35
N LEU A 154 18.99 -7.85 -1.46
CA LEU A 154 17.77 -7.29 -2.03
C LEU A 154 17.76 -7.39 -3.55
N ASP A 155 18.88 -7.08 -4.20
CA ASP A 155 19.10 -7.17 -5.64
C ASP A 155 19.08 -8.64 -6.06
N GLU A 156 19.69 -9.56 -5.29
CA GLU A 156 19.55 -11.01 -5.52
C GLU A 156 18.08 -11.45 -5.41
N LYS A 157 17.33 -10.96 -4.42
CA LYS A 157 15.88 -11.24 -4.32
C LYS A 157 15.06 -10.62 -5.45
N LEU A 158 15.43 -9.44 -5.93
CA LEU A 158 14.77 -8.77 -7.04
C LEU A 158 15.06 -9.50 -8.35
N GLU A 159 16.30 -9.94 -8.56
CA GLU A 159 16.70 -10.79 -9.68
C GLU A 159 15.96 -12.13 -9.65
N GLU A 160 15.92 -12.83 -8.51
CA GLU A 160 15.14 -14.05 -8.36
C GLU A 160 13.65 -13.83 -8.61
N GLN A 161 13.08 -12.70 -8.18
CA GLN A 161 11.68 -12.35 -8.46
C GLN A 161 11.48 -12.11 -9.95
N GLN A 162 12.41 -11.42 -10.60
CA GLN A 162 12.34 -11.10 -12.01
C GLN A 162 12.52 -12.35 -12.90
N GLU A 163 13.41 -13.26 -12.53
CA GLU A 163 13.54 -14.58 -13.17
C GLU A 163 12.23 -15.37 -13.06
N ARG A 164 11.64 -15.44 -11.86
CA ARG A 164 10.36 -16.11 -11.65
C ARG A 164 9.19 -15.46 -12.39
N GLU A 165 9.17 -14.13 -12.51
CA GLU A 165 8.19 -13.42 -13.34
C GLU A 165 8.37 -13.74 -14.83
N ASN A 166 9.61 -13.89 -15.29
CA ASN A 166 9.90 -14.29 -16.67
C ASN A 166 9.47 -15.75 -16.93
N GLU A 167 9.72 -16.67 -15.99
CA GLU A 167 9.19 -18.04 -16.06
C GLU A 167 7.66 -18.04 -16.16
N LEU A 168 6.99 -17.19 -15.37
CA LEU A 168 5.53 -17.06 -15.41
C LEU A 168 5.06 -16.51 -16.76
N LYS A 169 5.74 -15.51 -17.32
CA LYS A 169 5.44 -15.00 -18.68
C LYS A 169 5.60 -16.10 -19.73
N GLU A 170 6.65 -16.91 -19.65
CA GLU A 170 6.87 -18.03 -20.57
C GLU A 170 5.75 -19.10 -20.46
N LEU A 171 5.31 -19.41 -19.23
CA LEU A 171 4.18 -20.33 -19.02
C LEU A 171 2.87 -19.78 -19.57
N VAL A 172 2.60 -18.49 -19.38
CA VAL A 172 1.41 -17.82 -19.95
C VAL A 172 1.45 -17.85 -21.47
N GLU A 173 2.61 -17.57 -22.07
CA GLU A 173 2.78 -17.61 -23.52
C GLU A 173 2.57 -19.03 -24.08
N LYS A 174 3.10 -20.07 -23.42
CA LYS A 174 2.85 -21.48 -23.80
C LYS A 174 1.36 -21.82 -23.76
N VAL A 175 0.63 -21.37 -22.73
CA VAL A 175 -0.83 -21.57 -22.64
C VAL A 175 -1.55 -20.83 -23.76
N GLU A 176 -1.16 -19.60 -24.06
CA GLU A 176 -1.76 -18.80 -25.14
C GLU A 176 -1.51 -19.44 -26.51
N GLN A 177 -0.30 -19.95 -26.77
CA GLN A 177 0.03 -20.69 -27.99
C GLN A 177 -0.81 -21.96 -28.13
N ILE A 178 -1.05 -22.72 -27.06
CA ILE A 178 -1.91 -23.92 -27.08
C ILE A 178 -3.36 -23.53 -27.36
N ILE A 179 -3.86 -22.43 -26.79
CA ILE A 179 -5.21 -21.94 -27.05
C ILE A 179 -5.35 -21.47 -28.50
N LYS A 180 -4.34 -20.76 -29.03
CA LYS A 180 -4.34 -20.22 -30.39
C LYS A 180 -4.17 -21.31 -31.45
N ASN A 181 -3.41 -22.35 -31.14
CA ASN A 181 -3.24 -23.53 -31.98
C ASN A 181 -4.38 -24.55 -31.84
N LYS A 182 -5.45 -24.25 -31.07
CA LYS A 182 -6.61 -25.13 -30.98
C LYS A 182 -7.24 -25.23 -32.39
N PRO A 183 -7.15 -26.38 -33.08
CA PRO A 183 -7.76 -26.53 -34.39
C PRO A 183 -9.28 -26.40 -34.26
N GLN A 184 -9.93 -25.89 -35.31
CA GLN A 184 -11.40 -25.80 -35.36
C GLN A 184 -11.99 -27.17 -35.03
N GLU A 185 -12.96 -27.18 -34.09
CA GLU A 185 -13.57 -28.36 -33.45
C GLU A 185 -14.17 -29.39 -34.43
N SER A 186 -14.20 -29.09 -35.73
CA SER A 186 -14.82 -29.88 -36.79
C SER A 186 -14.01 -31.09 -37.28
N GLN A 187 -12.74 -31.28 -36.88
CA GLN A 187 -11.91 -32.39 -37.39
C GLN A 187 -11.13 -33.20 -36.33
N LEU A 188 -11.28 -32.91 -35.03
CA LEU A 188 -10.47 -33.57 -34.00
C LEU A 188 -11.13 -34.83 -33.43
N ASN A 189 -10.34 -35.90 -33.29
CA ASN A 189 -10.79 -37.12 -32.62
C ASN A 189 -11.09 -36.82 -31.13
N GLN A 190 -12.14 -37.42 -30.56
CA GLN A 190 -12.51 -37.23 -29.14
C GLN A 190 -11.34 -37.47 -28.16
N LEU A 191 -10.42 -38.37 -28.52
CA LEU A 191 -9.24 -38.69 -27.72
C LEU A 191 -8.21 -37.55 -27.68
N GLU A 192 -8.05 -36.81 -28.78
CA GLU A 192 -7.13 -35.67 -28.88
C GLU A 192 -7.66 -34.46 -28.11
N VAL A 193 -8.98 -34.22 -28.17
CA VAL A 193 -9.65 -33.19 -27.36
C VAL A 193 -9.47 -33.46 -25.87
N GLN A 194 -9.57 -34.72 -25.44
CA GLN A 194 -9.32 -35.11 -24.05
C GLN A 194 -7.86 -34.88 -23.65
N ASN A 195 -6.89 -35.28 -24.48
CA ASN A 195 -5.47 -35.06 -24.19
C ASN A 195 -5.10 -33.57 -24.09
N ILE A 196 -5.62 -32.73 -25.00
CA ILE A 196 -5.41 -31.28 -24.96
C ILE A 196 -6.06 -30.68 -23.70
N SER A 197 -7.28 -31.11 -23.35
CA SER A 197 -7.95 -30.64 -22.12
C SER A 197 -7.18 -31.01 -20.85
N LYS A 198 -6.53 -32.18 -20.84
CA LYS A 198 -5.70 -32.64 -19.72
C LYS A 198 -4.44 -31.80 -19.60
N GLN A 199 -3.75 -31.54 -20.72
CA GLN A 199 -2.58 -30.66 -20.76
C GLN A 199 -2.91 -29.23 -20.30
N ILE A 200 -4.06 -28.68 -20.72
CA ILE A 200 -4.51 -27.35 -20.25
C ILE A 200 -4.78 -27.35 -18.74
N ASN A 201 -5.37 -28.42 -18.20
CA ASN A 201 -5.63 -28.52 -16.76
C ASN A 201 -4.35 -28.70 -15.95
N ASP A 202 -3.39 -29.47 -16.46
CA ASP A 202 -2.08 -29.65 -15.81
C ASP A 202 -1.28 -28.34 -15.81
N LEU A 203 -1.24 -27.62 -16.95
CA LEU A 203 -0.60 -26.29 -17.04
C LEU A 203 -1.31 -25.23 -16.17
N ARG A 204 -2.64 -25.26 -16.08
CA ARG A 204 -3.39 -24.38 -15.15
C ARG A 204 -3.05 -24.68 -13.70
N LYS A 205 -2.82 -25.94 -13.35
CA LYS A 205 -2.45 -26.34 -12.00
C LYS A 205 -1.04 -25.87 -11.67
N GLU A 206 -0.10 -26.01 -12.62
CA GLU A 206 1.26 -25.52 -12.50
C GLU A 206 1.32 -23.99 -12.39
N LEU A 207 0.58 -23.27 -13.23
CA LEU A 207 0.44 -21.81 -13.16
C LEU A 207 -0.13 -21.34 -11.81
N ASN A 208 -1.14 -22.03 -11.28
CA ASN A 208 -1.66 -21.70 -9.95
C ASN A 208 -0.64 -21.98 -8.83
N LEU A 209 0.21 -22.99 -8.97
CA LEU A 209 1.25 -23.29 -7.98
C LEU A 209 2.38 -22.25 -8.02
N THR A 210 2.81 -21.83 -9.22
CA THR A 210 3.84 -20.79 -9.40
C THR A 210 3.33 -19.39 -9.03
N LEU A 211 2.07 -19.06 -9.33
CA LEU A 211 1.48 -17.79 -8.92
C LEU A 211 1.43 -17.63 -7.38
N ASN A 212 1.17 -18.74 -6.67
CA ASN A 212 1.16 -18.77 -5.21
C ASN A 212 2.57 -18.63 -4.59
N SER A 213 3.63 -19.03 -5.29
CA SER A 213 5.01 -18.88 -4.80
C SER A 213 5.60 -17.50 -5.11
N VAL A 214 5.19 -16.86 -6.21
CA VAL A 214 5.71 -15.54 -6.64
C VAL A 214 5.12 -14.38 -5.84
N SER A 215 3.81 -14.37 -5.59
CA SER A 215 3.17 -13.17 -5.03
C SER A 215 3.29 -13.01 -3.51
N GLY A 216 3.79 -14.02 -2.77
CA GLY A 216 3.93 -14.00 -1.29
C GLY A 216 2.63 -13.75 -0.50
N THR A 217 1.55 -13.48 -1.20
CA THR A 217 0.21 -13.23 -0.72
C THR A 217 -0.54 -14.52 -0.96
N PHE A 218 -0.96 -15.14 0.14
CA PHE A 218 -2.03 -16.12 0.09
C PHE A 218 -3.21 -15.44 -0.60
N VAL A 219 -3.40 -15.69 -1.89
CA VAL A 219 -4.71 -15.54 -2.50
C VAL A 219 -5.54 -16.60 -1.81
N ARG A 220 -6.12 -16.23 -0.65
CA ARG A 220 -7.17 -17.02 -0.03
C ARG A 220 -8.14 -17.28 -1.17
N PRO A 221 -8.38 -18.54 -1.58
CA PRO A 221 -9.38 -18.81 -2.59
C PRO A 221 -10.61 -18.07 -2.08
N LEU A 222 -11.06 -17.09 -2.85
CA LEU A 222 -12.25 -16.33 -2.52
C LEU A 222 -13.29 -17.41 -2.28
N ARG A 223 -13.63 -17.67 -1.00
CA ARG A 223 -14.79 -18.46 -0.68
C ARG A 223 -15.89 -17.69 -1.39
N ASN A 224 -16.37 -18.26 -2.48
CA ASN A 224 -17.64 -17.89 -3.08
C ASN A 224 -18.68 -18.22 -2.02
N ILE A 225 -18.78 -17.38 -0.99
CA ILE A 225 -19.94 -17.27 -0.15
C ILE A 225 -20.98 -16.75 -1.14
N PRO A 226 -21.99 -17.55 -1.53
CA PRO A 226 -23.01 -17.11 -2.46
C PRO A 226 -23.63 -15.83 -1.87
N LYS A 227 -23.32 -14.69 -2.49
CA LYS A 227 -23.93 -13.41 -2.11
C LYS A 227 -25.42 -13.60 -2.39
N THR A 228 -26.26 -13.54 -1.36
CA THR A 228 -27.71 -13.64 -1.55
C THR A 228 -28.14 -12.61 -2.61
N THR A 229 -28.71 -13.13 -3.69
CA THR A 229 -29.15 -12.35 -4.84
C THR A 229 -30.24 -11.39 -4.40
N LYS A 230 -30.27 -10.20 -5.00
CA LYS A 230 -31.36 -9.25 -4.78
C LYS A 230 -32.60 -9.78 -5.48
N GLU A 231 -33.73 -9.80 -4.80
CA GLU A 231 -35.03 -10.17 -5.36
C GLU A 231 -35.78 -8.92 -5.82
N ASN A 232 -36.58 -9.06 -6.88
CA ASN A 232 -37.54 -8.04 -7.30
C ASN A 232 -38.77 -8.17 -6.42
N VAL A 233 -39.07 -7.13 -5.64
CA VAL A 233 -40.20 -7.08 -4.71
C VAL A 233 -41.23 -6.12 -5.26
N GLN A 234 -42.49 -6.54 -5.29
CA GLN A 234 -43.64 -5.70 -5.61
C GLN A 234 -44.57 -5.68 -4.41
N ASN A 235 -44.70 -4.52 -3.76
CA ASN A 235 -45.58 -4.31 -2.61
C ASN A 235 -46.47 -3.09 -2.83
N HIS A 236 -47.53 -2.97 -2.04
CA HIS A 236 -48.45 -1.83 -2.11
C HIS A 236 -48.14 -0.81 -1.00
N CYS A 237 -48.34 0.47 -1.30
CA CYS A 237 -48.23 1.52 -0.29
C CYS A 237 -49.32 1.36 0.77
N PRO A 238 -49.01 1.36 2.08
CA PRO A 238 -50.01 1.19 3.14
C PRO A 238 -51.04 2.34 3.23
N GLN A 239 -50.77 3.50 2.62
CA GLN A 239 -51.63 4.67 2.69
C GLN A 239 -52.50 4.86 1.44
N CYS A 240 -51.94 4.70 0.24
CA CYS A 240 -52.65 4.94 -1.04
C CYS A 240 -52.83 3.68 -1.89
N ASN A 241 -52.37 2.52 -1.41
CA ASN A 241 -52.46 1.22 -2.08
C ASN A 241 -51.85 1.15 -3.50
N THR A 242 -51.02 2.13 -3.89
CA THR A 242 -50.31 2.11 -5.18
C THR A 242 -49.21 1.05 -5.15
N SER A 243 -49.03 0.30 -6.24
CA SER A 243 -47.97 -0.71 -6.38
C SER A 243 -46.58 -0.06 -6.54
N ILE A 244 -45.61 -0.54 -5.76
CA ILE A 244 -44.22 -0.08 -5.75
C ILE A 244 -43.31 -1.29 -6.01
N SER A 245 -42.48 -1.20 -7.06
CA SER A 245 -41.49 -2.21 -7.41
C SER A 245 -40.07 -1.79 -7.04
N TYR A 246 -39.32 -2.64 -6.36
CA TYR A 246 -37.92 -2.36 -5.99
C TYR A 246 -37.09 -3.65 -5.83
N LYS A 247 -35.76 -3.51 -5.71
CA LYS A 247 -34.83 -4.64 -5.53
C LYS A 247 -34.22 -4.64 -4.13
N GLN A 248 -34.40 -5.74 -3.38
CA GLN A 248 -33.86 -5.88 -2.01
C GLN A 248 -33.35 -7.29 -1.74
N ARG A 249 -32.40 -7.45 -0.80
CA ARG A 249 -31.92 -8.77 -0.37
C ARG A 249 -32.83 -9.35 0.72
N PRO A 250 -33.11 -10.66 0.73
CA PRO A 250 -33.89 -11.32 1.79
C PRO A 250 -33.04 -11.50 3.06
N LYS A 251 -32.75 -10.40 3.75
CA LYS A 251 -31.95 -10.38 4.97
C LYS A 251 -32.51 -9.36 5.95
N ALA A 252 -32.65 -9.73 7.22
CA ALA A 252 -33.21 -8.86 8.26
C ALA A 252 -32.46 -7.52 8.44
N SER A 253 -31.16 -7.48 8.12
CA SER A 253 -30.35 -6.26 8.17
C SER A 253 -30.43 -5.40 6.89
N SER A 254 -31.07 -5.90 5.83
CA SER A 254 -31.23 -5.16 4.58
C SER A 254 -32.49 -4.31 4.69
N ILE A 255 -32.32 -2.99 4.76
CA ILE A 255 -33.42 -2.03 4.87
C ILE A 255 -33.35 -1.09 3.68
N LYS A 256 -34.48 -0.87 2.99
CA LYS A 256 -34.56 0.02 1.83
C LYS A 256 -35.56 1.14 2.10
N PHE A 257 -35.11 2.38 1.98
CA PHE A 257 -35.99 3.55 2.02
C PHE A 257 -36.49 3.87 0.62
N LEU A 258 -37.79 4.16 0.53
CA LEU A 258 -38.52 4.44 -0.69
C LEU A 258 -39.47 5.61 -0.41
N ASN A 259 -39.79 6.40 -1.42
CA ASN A 259 -40.87 7.39 -1.34
C ASN A 259 -42.00 6.92 -2.26
N CYS A 260 -43.25 7.00 -1.81
CA CYS A 260 -44.38 6.68 -2.68
C CYS A 260 -44.51 7.76 -3.76
N THR A 261 -44.71 7.37 -5.02
CA THR A 261 -44.89 8.30 -6.14
C THR A 261 -46.23 9.03 -6.12
N HIS A 262 -47.26 8.44 -5.50
CA HIS A 262 -48.62 9.00 -5.47
C HIS A 262 -48.89 9.87 -4.24
N CYS A 263 -48.49 9.45 -3.05
CA CYS A 263 -48.75 10.20 -1.81
C CYS A 263 -47.51 10.83 -1.17
N SER A 264 -46.33 10.70 -1.80
CA SER A 264 -45.04 11.26 -1.33
C SER A 264 -44.60 10.85 0.08
N ILE A 265 -45.28 9.88 0.72
CA ILE A 265 -44.89 9.40 2.05
C ILE A 265 -43.59 8.60 1.97
N LYS A 266 -42.75 8.78 3.00
CA LYS A 266 -41.53 8.01 3.20
C LYS A 266 -41.89 6.61 3.72
N LEU A 267 -41.36 5.59 3.07
CA LEU A 267 -41.59 4.19 3.36
C LEU A 267 -40.25 3.50 3.68
N SER A 268 -40.28 2.52 4.58
CA SER A 268 -39.16 1.63 4.82
C SER A 268 -39.57 0.19 4.54
N SER A 269 -38.76 -0.53 3.75
CA SER A 269 -38.92 -1.96 3.52
C SER A 269 -37.95 -2.76 4.38
N THR A 270 -38.48 -3.66 5.20
CA THR A 270 -37.72 -4.60 6.02
C THR A 270 -38.08 -6.03 5.63
N TRP A 271 -37.13 -6.96 5.78
CA TRP A 271 -37.37 -8.38 5.50
C TRP A 271 -37.50 -9.16 6.81
N SER A 272 -38.60 -9.90 6.95
CA SER A 272 -38.82 -10.87 8.02
C SER A 272 -38.97 -12.28 7.43
N LYS A 273 -38.57 -13.31 8.19
CA LYS A 273 -38.69 -14.71 7.75
C LYS A 273 -40.14 -15.14 7.57
N ASP A 274 -41.04 -14.62 8.40
CA ASP A 274 -42.43 -15.08 8.46
C ASP A 274 -43.35 -14.31 7.51
N LEU A 275 -43.07 -13.01 7.29
CA LEU A 275 -43.92 -12.08 6.53
C LEU A 275 -43.29 -11.63 5.21
N GLY A 276 -42.07 -12.06 4.91
CA GLY A 276 -41.33 -11.60 3.73
C GLY A 276 -40.95 -10.12 3.81
N PHE A 277 -41.05 -9.40 2.69
CA PHE A 277 -40.76 -7.97 2.64
C PHE A 277 -41.97 -7.16 3.09
N VAL A 278 -41.84 -6.42 4.19
CA VAL A 278 -42.91 -5.59 4.76
C VAL A 278 -42.58 -4.11 4.53
N LEU A 279 -43.52 -3.36 3.98
CA LEU A 279 -43.44 -1.90 3.86
C LEU A 279 -44.14 -1.24 5.05
N ALA A 280 -43.42 -0.39 5.78
CA ALA A 280 -43.97 0.44 6.85
C ALA A 280 -43.86 1.93 6.49
N GLY A 281 -44.92 2.68 6.80
CA GLY A 281 -44.92 4.15 6.75
C GLY A 281 -44.13 4.77 7.89
N GLU A 282 -43.67 6.00 7.68
CA GLU A 282 -43.02 6.80 8.72
C GLU A 282 -44.04 7.18 9.80
N THR A 283 -43.75 6.79 11.04
CA THR A 283 -44.50 7.20 12.23
C THR A 283 -43.54 7.68 13.29
N PHE A 284 -43.95 8.71 14.02
CA PHE A 284 -43.16 9.26 15.12
C PHE A 284 -43.61 8.63 16.43
N ILE A 285 -42.65 8.08 17.19
CA ILE A 285 -42.88 7.41 18.46
C ILE A 285 -42.19 8.23 19.54
N GLU A 286 -42.89 8.47 20.64
CA GLU A 286 -42.30 9.08 21.83
C GLU A 286 -41.43 8.05 22.56
N GLU A 287 -40.16 8.37 22.76
CA GLU A 287 -39.20 7.50 23.43
C GLU A 287 -38.50 8.22 24.58
N THR A 288 -38.28 7.48 25.66
CA THR A 288 -37.56 7.96 26.84
C THR A 288 -36.14 7.41 26.83
N VAL A 289 -35.15 8.31 26.77
CA VAL A 289 -33.72 7.98 26.68
C VAL A 289 -32.96 8.69 27.79
N LYS A 290 -31.94 8.05 28.36
CA LYS A 290 -31.09 8.66 29.39
C LYS A 290 -30.07 9.60 28.75
N CYS A 291 -29.93 10.81 29.31
CA CYS A 291 -28.94 11.79 28.88
C CYS A 291 -27.50 11.22 28.91
N ALA A 292 -26.67 11.60 27.94
CA ALA A 292 -25.27 11.18 27.88
C ALA A 292 -24.40 11.75 29.01
N THR A 293 -24.85 12.82 29.68
CA THR A 293 -24.05 13.59 30.65
C THR A 293 -24.55 13.45 32.07
N CYS A 294 -25.84 13.72 32.31
CA CYS A 294 -26.43 13.69 33.64
C CYS A 294 -27.31 12.45 33.90
N HIS A 295 -27.46 11.57 32.91
CA HIS A 295 -28.32 10.38 32.97
C HIS A 295 -29.81 10.61 33.28
N ALA A 296 -30.28 11.86 33.31
CA ALA A 296 -31.70 12.19 33.43
C ALA A 296 -32.49 11.68 32.21
N ASN A 297 -33.77 11.33 32.42
CA ASN A 297 -34.64 10.85 31.34
C ASN A 297 -35.05 12.03 30.44
N ILE A 298 -34.87 11.87 29.14
CA ILE A 298 -35.25 12.81 28.09
C ILE A 298 -36.36 12.13 27.27
N SER A 299 -37.52 12.78 27.15
CA SER A 299 -38.55 12.39 26.18
C SER A 299 -38.25 13.06 24.84
N THR A 300 -38.20 12.25 23.76
CA THR A 300 -38.03 12.76 22.40
C THR A 300 -39.00 12.08 21.45
N LEU A 301 -39.39 12.81 20.42
CA LEU A 301 -40.21 12.30 19.34
C LEU A 301 -39.28 11.82 18.21
N LEU A 302 -39.20 10.51 17.99
CA LEU A 302 -38.26 9.90 17.04
C LEU A 302 -39.01 9.02 16.03
N SER A 303 -38.71 9.20 14.75
CA SER A 303 -39.27 8.38 13.67
C SER A 303 -38.90 6.90 13.86
N ASN A 304 -39.85 6.00 13.58
CA ASN A 304 -39.70 4.55 13.63
C ASN A 304 -38.63 4.00 12.67
N PHE A 305 -38.13 4.83 11.75
CA PHE A 305 -37.14 4.41 10.77
C PHE A 305 -35.72 4.32 11.37
N PRO A 306 -34.95 3.28 11.01
CA PRO A 306 -33.55 3.22 11.38
C PRO A 306 -32.80 4.36 10.69
N THR A 307 -31.79 4.89 11.36
CA THR A 307 -31.02 6.10 11.03
C THR A 307 -31.75 7.43 11.21
N SER A 308 -32.98 7.44 11.74
CA SER A 308 -33.63 8.69 12.14
C SER A 308 -32.83 9.39 13.24
N LYS A 309 -32.80 10.72 13.20
CA LYS A 309 -32.05 11.56 14.12
C LYS A 309 -32.98 12.61 14.72
N SER A 310 -32.87 12.83 16.02
CA SER A 310 -33.51 13.93 16.74
C SER A 310 -32.47 14.62 17.60
N VAL A 311 -32.55 15.94 17.71
CA VAL A 311 -31.71 16.74 18.60
C VAL A 311 -32.61 17.34 19.65
N THR A 312 -32.35 17.00 20.92
CA THR A 312 -33.12 17.49 22.06
C THR A 312 -32.20 17.94 23.17
N GLU A 313 -32.55 19.06 23.80
CA GLU A 313 -31.84 19.58 24.96
C GLU A 313 -32.31 18.87 26.23
N CYS A 314 -31.36 18.53 27.11
CA CYS A 314 -31.72 17.91 28.38
C CYS A 314 -32.25 18.97 29.35
N ALA A 315 -33.46 18.78 29.89
CA ALA A 315 -34.04 19.70 30.86
C ALA A 315 -33.23 19.83 32.18
N ALA A 316 -32.45 18.81 32.54
CA ALA A 316 -31.68 18.79 33.78
C ALA A 316 -30.30 19.47 33.67
N CYS A 317 -29.59 19.31 32.54
CA CYS A 317 -28.23 19.83 32.37
C CYS A 317 -28.05 20.83 31.22
N GLY A 318 -29.10 21.10 30.43
CA GLY A 318 -29.05 22.06 29.31
C GLY A 318 -28.18 21.63 28.12
N GLU A 319 -27.58 20.43 28.13
CA GLU A 319 -26.76 19.97 27.01
C GLU A 319 -27.61 19.43 25.85
N ALA A 320 -27.22 19.76 24.62
CA ALA A 320 -27.84 19.25 23.39
C ALA A 320 -27.39 17.81 23.13
N ASN A 321 -28.35 16.89 23.09
CA ASN A 321 -28.12 15.48 22.81
C ASN A 321 -28.65 15.13 21.42
N GLN A 322 -27.85 14.43 20.62
CA GLN A 322 -28.28 13.81 19.37
C GLN A 322 -28.64 12.36 19.64
N ILE A 323 -29.92 12.06 19.41
CA ILE A 323 -30.51 10.74 19.58
C ILE A 323 -30.69 10.14 18.18
N VAL A 324 -30.14 8.96 17.95
CA VAL A 324 -30.17 8.25 16.66
C VAL A 324 -30.79 6.87 16.83
N ARG A 325 -31.80 6.54 16.03
CA ARG A 325 -32.35 5.19 15.99
C ARG A 325 -31.45 4.31 15.14
N THR A 326 -30.98 3.19 15.68
CA THR A 326 -30.35 2.12 14.88
C THR A 326 -31.35 0.97 14.66
N ALA A 327 -31.02 0.01 13.81
CA ALA A 327 -31.91 -1.13 13.54
C ALA A 327 -32.19 -2.02 14.76
N LYS A 328 -31.42 -1.89 15.86
CA LYS A 328 -31.55 -2.72 17.08
C LYS A 328 -31.77 -1.92 18.35
N SER A 329 -31.29 -0.69 18.43
CA SER A 329 -31.31 0.12 19.65
C SER A 329 -31.28 1.61 19.35
N ILE A 330 -31.52 2.43 20.36
CA ILE A 330 -31.40 3.90 20.28
C ILE A 330 -30.04 4.28 20.87
N THR A 331 -29.28 5.08 20.15
CA THR A 331 -27.96 5.57 20.59
C THR A 331 -28.01 7.07 20.82
N ILE A 332 -27.45 7.53 21.93
CA ILE A 332 -27.35 8.95 22.28
C ILE A 332 -25.90 9.42 22.21
N SER A 333 -25.68 10.60 21.64
CA SER A 333 -24.36 11.22 21.50
C SER A 333 -24.44 12.71 21.78
N LYS A 334 -23.35 13.30 22.28
CA LYS A 334 -23.31 14.75 22.52
C LYS A 334 -23.16 15.50 21.20
N VAL A 335 -23.94 16.56 21.01
CA VAL A 335 -23.72 17.47 19.87
C VAL A 335 -22.59 18.42 20.25
N ASN A 336 -21.43 18.25 19.63
CA ASN A 336 -20.40 19.28 19.66
C ASN A 336 -20.96 20.49 18.91
N LYS A 337 -21.34 21.55 19.63
CA LYS A 337 -21.68 22.83 19.00
C LYS A 337 -20.49 23.22 18.11
N PRO A 338 -20.65 23.40 16.78
CA PRO A 338 -19.61 24.00 15.98
C PRO A 338 -19.31 25.38 16.60
N LYS A 339 -18.04 25.66 16.92
CA LYS A 339 -17.61 26.98 17.38
C LYS A 339 -18.14 28.00 16.37
N ASN A 340 -18.88 29.00 16.86
CA ASN A 340 -19.42 30.12 16.08
C ASN A 340 -18.36 30.67 15.11
N GLN A 341 -18.46 30.28 13.84
CA GLN A 341 -18.01 31.11 12.74
C GLN A 341 -19.28 31.62 12.05
N PRO A 342 -19.38 32.92 11.76
CA PRO A 342 -20.54 33.45 11.05
C PRO A 342 -20.66 32.73 9.70
N ILE A 343 -21.81 32.08 9.49
CA ILE A 343 -22.19 31.48 8.22
C ILE A 343 -22.44 32.64 7.26
N VAL A 344 -21.39 33.05 6.55
CA VAL A 344 -21.57 33.63 5.21
C VAL A 344 -22.14 32.50 4.37
N VAL A 345 -23.34 32.70 3.85
CA VAL A 345 -24.06 31.74 3.01
C VAL A 345 -23.28 31.58 1.71
N ASN A 346 -22.24 30.75 1.74
CA ASN A 346 -21.58 30.25 0.54
C ASN A 346 -22.46 29.15 -0.02
N ALA A 347 -23.10 29.43 -1.15
CA ALA A 347 -23.77 28.46 -2.00
C ALA A 347 -22.81 27.28 -2.28
N SER A 348 -22.91 26.26 -1.44
CA SER A 348 -22.20 24.99 -1.53
C SER A 348 -23.14 23.87 -1.06
N GLN A 349 -24.35 23.90 -1.61
CA GLN A 349 -25.14 22.71 -1.87
C GLN A 349 -25.27 22.60 -3.39
N ILE A 350 -24.19 22.17 -4.03
CA ILE A 350 -24.28 21.52 -5.33
C ILE A 350 -23.46 20.25 -5.20
N ASP A 351 -24.14 19.14 -5.43
CA ASP A 351 -23.64 17.79 -5.44
C ASP A 351 -22.32 17.67 -6.22
N ASN A 352 -21.42 16.82 -5.71
CA ASN A 352 -20.27 16.29 -6.45
C ASN A 352 -20.74 15.29 -7.52
N SER A 353 -21.62 15.72 -8.42
CA SER A 353 -21.85 15.09 -9.72
C SER A 353 -21.10 15.90 -10.77
N ASN A 354 -20.56 15.23 -11.79
CA ASN A 354 -19.84 15.83 -12.91
C ASN A 354 -20.61 17.02 -13.52
N PHE A 355 -20.35 18.23 -13.03
CA PHE A 355 -20.71 19.44 -13.73
C PHE A 355 -19.70 19.59 -14.86
N GLU A 356 -20.09 19.25 -16.07
CA GLU A 356 -19.45 19.79 -17.26
C GLU A 356 -19.49 21.31 -17.12
N ILE A 357 -18.34 21.89 -16.79
CA ILE A 357 -18.21 23.34 -16.69
C ILE A 357 -18.35 23.84 -18.11
N ILE A 358 -19.51 24.41 -18.42
CA ILE A 358 -19.75 25.13 -19.67
C ILE A 358 -18.73 26.27 -19.72
N ILE A 359 -17.83 26.20 -20.70
CA ILE A 359 -16.79 27.21 -20.91
C ILE A 359 -17.44 28.40 -21.61
N ASP A 360 -17.65 29.50 -20.90
CA ASP A 360 -18.19 30.75 -21.46
C ASP A 360 -17.07 31.56 -22.13
N GLU A 361 -17.25 31.91 -23.40
CA GLU A 361 -16.27 32.67 -24.18
C GLU A 361 -16.05 34.09 -23.65
N ASN A 362 -17.05 34.70 -23.02
CA ASN A 362 -16.90 36.04 -22.43
C ASN A 362 -15.95 36.03 -21.23
N ILE A 363 -16.00 34.97 -20.42
CA ILE A 363 -15.12 34.80 -19.25
C ILE A 363 -13.69 34.49 -19.70
N LEU A 364 -13.52 33.73 -20.79
CA LEU A 364 -12.21 33.48 -21.42
C LEU A 364 -11.51 34.78 -21.82
N LEU A 365 -12.21 35.70 -22.48
CA LEU A 365 -11.66 36.99 -22.91
C LEU A 365 -11.29 37.88 -21.72
N GLN A 366 -12.10 37.90 -20.66
CA GLN A 366 -11.80 38.64 -19.44
C GLN A 366 -10.55 38.11 -18.74
N ILE A 367 -10.41 36.78 -18.64
CA ILE A 367 -9.21 36.15 -18.06
C ILE A 367 -7.99 36.43 -18.94
N GLN A 368 -8.11 36.36 -20.26
CA GLN A 368 -7.02 36.67 -21.19
C GLN A 368 -6.49 38.09 -21.02
N ASN A 369 -7.37 39.08 -20.86
CA ASN A 369 -6.98 40.49 -20.69
C ASN A 369 -6.36 40.79 -19.32
N LEU A 370 -6.65 39.98 -18.30
CA LEU A 370 -6.14 40.15 -16.94
C LEU A 370 -4.86 39.35 -16.67
N LEU A 371 -4.48 38.43 -17.56
CA LEU A 371 -3.25 37.66 -17.43
C LEU A 371 -2.02 38.54 -17.74
N PRO A 372 -0.99 38.55 -16.87
CA PRO A 372 0.27 39.21 -17.18
C PRO A 372 1.01 38.48 -18.32
N ALA A 373 2.07 39.10 -18.85
CA ALA A 373 2.94 38.43 -19.82
C ALA A 373 3.55 37.14 -19.21
N GLN A 374 3.62 36.06 -19.99
CA GLN A 374 4.24 34.81 -19.55
C GLN A 374 5.76 34.98 -19.41
N PRO A 375 6.42 34.30 -18.44
CA PRO A 375 5.88 33.31 -17.49
C PRO A 375 5.14 33.90 -16.28
N TRP A 376 4.08 33.22 -15.82
CA TRP A 376 3.31 33.67 -14.65
C TRP A 376 3.86 33.11 -13.33
N PRO A 377 3.95 33.91 -12.25
CA PRO A 377 4.36 33.43 -10.95
C PRO A 377 3.38 32.40 -10.36
N LYS A 378 3.84 31.65 -9.35
CA LYS A 378 2.98 30.68 -8.65
C LYS A 378 1.79 31.41 -8.02
N GLY A 379 0.58 30.99 -8.36
CA GLY A 379 -0.65 31.52 -7.75
C GLY A 379 -1.42 32.56 -8.58
N THR A 380 -0.98 32.93 -9.79
CA THR A 380 -1.69 33.91 -10.65
C THR A 380 -3.17 33.58 -10.90
N HIS A 381 -3.52 32.29 -10.99
CA HIS A 381 -4.92 31.86 -11.12
C HIS A 381 -5.79 32.21 -9.90
N LYS A 382 -5.20 32.31 -8.69
CA LYS A 382 -5.90 32.75 -7.47
C LYS A 382 -6.13 34.26 -7.48
N GLU A 383 -5.12 35.03 -7.87
CA GLU A 383 -5.24 36.50 -7.97
C GLU A 383 -6.30 36.91 -8.99
N ILE A 384 -6.29 36.29 -10.17
CA ILE A 384 -7.30 36.54 -11.21
C ILE A 384 -8.69 36.11 -10.73
N SER A 385 -8.76 34.97 -10.02
CA SER A 385 -10.04 34.50 -9.47
C SER A 385 -10.62 35.46 -8.43
N GLN A 386 -9.77 36.11 -7.62
CA GLN A 386 -10.21 37.15 -6.67
C GLN A 386 -10.69 38.41 -7.40
N LYS A 387 -9.99 38.85 -8.46
CA LYS A 387 -10.39 40.01 -9.27
C LYS A 387 -11.72 39.81 -10.00
N LEU A 388 -12.00 38.60 -10.47
CA LEU A 388 -13.22 38.25 -11.20
C LEU A 388 -14.33 37.67 -10.29
N ASN A 389 -14.07 37.52 -8.98
CA ASN A 389 -14.96 36.86 -8.02
C ASN A 389 -15.41 35.46 -8.48
N LEU A 390 -14.49 34.69 -9.06
CA LEU A 390 -14.70 33.33 -9.55
C LEU A 390 -14.03 32.30 -8.66
N ASN A 391 -14.47 31.04 -8.74
CA ASN A 391 -13.78 29.95 -8.05
C ASN A 391 -12.37 29.74 -8.67
N PRO A 392 -11.29 29.63 -7.87
CA PRO A 392 -9.94 29.39 -8.39
C PRO A 392 -9.83 28.17 -9.31
N LYS A 393 -10.63 27.12 -9.05
CA LYS A 393 -10.67 25.90 -9.89
C LYS A 393 -11.24 26.17 -11.27
N VAL A 394 -12.26 27.02 -11.37
CA VAL A 394 -12.88 27.41 -12.65
C VAL A 394 -11.91 28.29 -13.45
N THR A 395 -11.28 29.24 -12.77
CA THR A 395 -10.27 30.14 -13.37
C THR A 395 -9.07 29.34 -13.93
N SER A 396 -8.55 28.38 -13.15
CA SER A 396 -7.46 27.50 -13.59
C SER A 396 -7.83 26.69 -14.85
N LYS A 397 -9.06 26.16 -14.92
CA LYS A 397 -9.54 25.45 -16.11
C LYS A 397 -9.67 26.35 -17.34
N HIS A 398 -10.12 27.59 -17.18
CA HIS A 398 -10.18 28.55 -18.30
C HIS A 398 -8.77 28.92 -18.80
N ILE A 399 -7.80 29.05 -17.89
CA ILE A 399 -6.38 29.25 -18.25
C ILE A 399 -5.82 28.04 -19.01
N GLN A 400 -6.14 26.82 -18.56
CA GLN A 400 -5.77 25.59 -19.28
C GLN A 400 -6.40 25.53 -20.68
N GLU A 401 -7.63 26.00 -20.83
CA GLU A 401 -8.28 26.09 -22.14
C GLU A 401 -7.60 27.12 -23.06
N LEU A 402 -7.15 28.27 -22.55
CA LEU A 402 -6.37 29.24 -23.34
C LEU A 402 -5.02 28.65 -23.79
N ILE A 403 -4.37 27.86 -22.94
CA ILE A 403 -3.15 27.11 -23.29
C ILE A 403 -3.45 26.04 -24.36
N ARG A 404 -4.55 25.30 -24.20
CA ARG A 404 -5.00 24.29 -25.17
C ARG A 404 -5.31 24.89 -26.54
N ARG A 405 -5.88 26.10 -26.57
CA ARG A 405 -6.13 26.89 -27.79
C ARG A 405 -4.86 27.48 -28.41
N GLY A 406 -3.70 27.33 -27.77
CA GLY A 406 -2.43 27.82 -28.26
C GLY A 406 -2.22 29.33 -28.14
N ILE A 407 -3.08 30.03 -27.38
CA ILE A 407 -2.95 31.46 -27.11
C ILE A 407 -1.76 31.71 -26.15
N PHE A 408 -1.54 30.78 -25.23
CA PHE A 408 -0.46 30.80 -24.25
C PHE A 408 0.33 29.50 -24.27
N LYS A 409 1.64 29.56 -23.95
CA LYS A 409 2.47 28.36 -23.84
C LYS A 409 2.17 27.62 -22.53
N PRO A 410 2.31 26.27 -22.49
CA PRO A 410 2.15 25.54 -21.25
C PRO A 410 3.25 25.91 -20.27
N GLN A 411 2.88 26.08 -19.00
CA GLN A 411 3.82 26.38 -17.93
C GLN A 411 3.49 25.59 -16.68
N ILE A 412 4.53 25.20 -15.95
CA ILE A 412 4.44 24.56 -14.65
C ILE A 412 5.33 25.35 -13.71
N ASP A 413 4.77 25.82 -12.59
CA ASP A 413 5.54 26.47 -11.53
C ASP A 413 6.34 27.72 -11.95
N GLY A 414 5.86 28.46 -12.96
CA GLY A 414 6.52 29.66 -13.48
C GLY A 414 7.60 29.39 -14.54
N VAL A 415 7.76 28.14 -14.98
CA VAL A 415 8.67 27.76 -16.06
C VAL A 415 7.86 27.37 -17.30
N LEU A 416 8.23 27.91 -18.47
CA LEU A 416 7.61 27.61 -19.76
C LEU A 416 8.14 26.28 -20.31
N TYR A 417 7.24 25.45 -20.82
CA TYR A 417 7.56 24.18 -21.48
C TYR A 417 7.19 24.27 -22.96
N GLU A 418 8.03 23.70 -23.82
CA GLU A 418 7.69 23.50 -25.23
C GLU A 418 7.27 22.04 -25.44
N ALA A 419 6.15 21.84 -26.12
CA ALA A 419 5.71 20.50 -26.46
C ALA A 419 6.64 19.95 -27.55
N ILE A 420 7.43 18.93 -27.21
CA ILE A 420 8.22 18.17 -28.18
C ILE A 420 7.23 17.45 -29.11
N ARG A 421 7.19 17.84 -30.39
CA ARG A 421 6.46 17.09 -31.41
C ARG A 421 7.24 15.81 -31.71
N ASN A 422 6.67 14.66 -31.36
CA ASN A 422 7.18 13.37 -31.83
C ASN A 422 6.80 13.21 -33.31
N ASP A 423 7.61 13.76 -34.22
CA ASP A 423 7.43 13.64 -35.68
C ASP A 423 7.82 12.24 -36.22
N SER A 424 7.68 11.18 -35.43
CA SER A 424 7.93 9.79 -35.83
C SER A 424 6.64 8.98 -35.94
N ALA A 425 5.66 9.48 -36.68
CA ALA A 425 4.54 8.68 -37.17
C ALA A 425 4.75 8.43 -38.68
N PRO A 426 4.87 7.18 -39.13
CA PRO A 426 5.08 6.88 -40.55
C PRO A 426 3.85 7.29 -41.36
N THR A 427 4.08 8.12 -42.37
CA THR A 427 3.12 8.42 -43.44
C THR A 427 2.58 7.12 -44.05
N PRO A 428 1.26 6.91 -44.12
CA PRO A 428 0.70 5.78 -44.86
C PRO A 428 1.00 5.99 -46.35
N SER A 429 1.70 5.01 -46.95
CA SER A 429 1.94 4.99 -48.40
C SER A 429 0.62 4.89 -49.14
N SER A 430 0.37 5.86 -50.01
CA SER A 430 -0.71 5.85 -50.99
C SER A 430 -0.53 4.70 -51.97
N ASN A 431 -1.52 3.80 -52.04
CA ASN A 431 -1.85 3.01 -53.23
C ASN A 431 -3.17 3.52 -53.79
#